data_AF-A0A447R7K0-F1
#
_entry.id   AF-A0A447R7K0-F1
#
_cell.length_a   1.000
_cell.length_b   1.000
_cell.length_c   1.000
_cell.angle_alpha   90.00
_cell.angle_beta   90.00
_cell.angle_gamma   90.00
#
_symmetry.space_group_name_H-M   'P 1'
#
loop_
_entity.id
_entity.type
_entity.pdbx_description
1 polymer ?
#
loop_
_entity_poly.entity_id
_entity_poly.type
_entity_poly.pdbx_seq_one_letter_code
_entity_poly.pdbx_strand_id
1 'polypeptide(L)'
;MKLQYVIKNIAGNVKLMIYLTILSAERIKMDLLNKYLSRAKKEKNITFIGRLGTYRYLDMDITIAEALQTADVYLTSLHEQKEMPAFTVSV
;
A
#
# COMPACT_ATOMS: atom_id res chain seq x y z
N MET A 1 -3.22 -13.61 -17.32
CA MET A 1 -4.11 -14.75 -16.97
C MET A 1 -4.30 -14.76 -15.46
N LYS A 2 -5.51 -14.48 -14.92
CA LYS A 2 -5.74 -14.42 -13.46
C LYS A 2 -5.38 -15.78 -12.83
N LEU A 3 -4.52 -15.83 -11.80
CA LEU A 3 -4.11 -17.06 -11.11
C LEU A 3 -5.30 -17.94 -10.67
N GLN A 4 -6.45 -17.31 -10.39
CA GLN A 4 -7.71 -17.99 -10.08
C GLN A 4 -8.17 -18.98 -11.15
N TYR A 5 -7.79 -18.81 -12.41
CA TYR A 5 -8.21 -19.70 -13.51
C TYR A 5 -7.45 -21.04 -13.52
N VAL A 6 -6.18 -21.05 -13.09
CA VAL A 6 -5.34 -22.25 -13.07
C VAL A 6 -5.73 -23.18 -11.90
N ILE A 7 -6.09 -22.59 -10.75
CA ILE A 7 -6.39 -23.34 -9.51
C ILE A 7 -7.77 -24.04 -9.58
N LYS A 8 -8.70 -23.54 -10.40
CA LYS A 8 -10.06 -24.11 -10.51
C LYS A 8 -10.08 -25.54 -11.06
N ASN A 9 -9.13 -25.92 -11.91
CA ASN A 9 -9.10 -27.22 -12.60
C ASN A 9 -8.17 -28.27 -11.97
N ILE A 10 -7.59 -27.99 -10.79
CA ILE A 10 -6.70 -28.92 -10.09
C ILE A 10 -7.49 -29.69 -9.02
N ALA A 11 -7.37 -31.02 -9.01
CA ALA A 11 -8.08 -31.89 -8.07
C ALA A 11 -7.27 -32.16 -6.78
N GLY A 12 -7.98 -32.39 -5.67
CA GLY A 12 -7.43 -33.01 -4.46
C GLY A 12 -6.35 -32.21 -3.71
N ASN A 13 -5.45 -32.92 -3.02
CA ASN A 13 -4.42 -32.37 -2.12
C ASN A 13 -3.46 -31.39 -2.80
N VAL A 14 -3.28 -31.48 -4.12
CA VAL A 14 -2.43 -30.55 -4.90
C VAL A 14 -3.04 -29.14 -4.92
N LYS A 15 -4.37 -29.02 -5.00
CA LYS A 15 -5.06 -27.72 -4.94
C LYS A 15 -4.87 -27.06 -3.57
N LEU A 16 -4.97 -27.83 -2.49
CA LEU A 16 -4.77 -27.34 -1.13
C LEU A 16 -3.34 -26.86 -0.91
N MET A 17 -2.35 -27.61 -1.40
CA MET A 17 -0.93 -27.24 -1.32
C MET A 17 -0.65 -25.92 -2.05
N ILE A 18 -1.11 -25.77 -3.30
CA ILE A 18 -0.94 -24.53 -4.08
C ILE A 18 -1.58 -23.34 -3.36
N TYR A 19 -2.77 -23.52 -2.80
CA TYR A 19 -3.46 -22.47 -2.05
C TYR A 19 -2.67 -22.06 -0.80
N LEU A 20 -2.15 -23.03 -0.05
CA LEU A 20 -1.31 -22.77 1.13
C LEU A 20 -0.04 -21.97 0.76
N THR A 21 0.59 -22.32 -0.36
CA THR A 21 1.80 -21.63 -0.84
C THR A 21 1.52 -20.19 -1.29
N ILE A 22 0.39 -19.94 -1.95
CA ILE A 22 0.02 -18.58 -2.36
C ILE A 22 -0.28 -17.72 -1.11
N LEU A 23 -1.05 -18.26 -0.17
CA LEU A 23 -1.36 -17.56 1.08
C LEU A 23 -0.12 -17.24 1.91
N SER A 24 0.84 -18.17 2.00
CA SER A 24 2.08 -17.92 2.73
C SER A 24 2.91 -16.82 2.06
N ALA A 25 2.99 -16.81 0.73
CA ALA A 25 3.67 -15.76 -0.02
C ALA A 25 3.01 -14.38 0.15
N GLU A 26 1.67 -14.30 0.11
CA GLU A 26 0.93 -13.06 0.36
C GLU A 26 1.15 -12.54 1.78
N ARG A 27 1.16 -13.43 2.78
CA ARG A 27 1.46 -13.06 4.17
C ARG A 27 2.87 -12.47 4.31
N ILE A 28 3.89 -13.12 3.74
CA ILE A 28 5.28 -12.62 3.80
C ILE A 28 5.38 -11.22 3.18
N LYS A 29 4.68 -10.98 2.07
CA LYS A 29 4.64 -9.66 1.42
C LYS A 29 3.99 -8.60 2.31
N MET A 30 2.86 -8.93 2.95
CA MET A 30 2.17 -8.01 3.86
C MET A 30 2.99 -7.73 5.13
N ASP A 31 3.68 -8.73 5.68
CA ASP A 31 4.58 -8.53 6.81
C ASP A 31 5.73 -7.59 6.46
N LEU A 32 6.27 -7.69 5.23
CA LEU A 32 7.30 -6.77 4.75
C LEU A 32 6.75 -5.35 4.57
N LEU A 33 5.58 -5.20 3.97
CA LEU A 33 4.92 -3.90 3.83
C LEU A 33 4.69 -3.25 5.20
N ASN A 34 4.17 -4.00 6.17
CA ASN A 34 3.95 -3.51 7.53
C ASN A 34 5.23 -3.04 8.22
N LYS A 35 6.36 -3.71 7.97
CA LYS A 35 7.68 -3.26 8.47
C LYS A 35 8.07 -1.92 7.86
N TYR A 36 7.87 -1.72 6.57
CA TYR A 36 8.15 -0.43 5.92
C TYR A 36 7.20 0.67 6.41
N LEU A 37 5.90 0.40 6.51
CA LEU A 37 4.92 1.35 7.05
C LEU A 37 5.28 1.76 8.49
N SER A 38 5.69 0.80 9.33
CA SER A 38 6.11 1.07 10.71
C SER A 38 7.37 1.94 10.81
N ARG A 39 8.27 1.85 9.81
CA ARG A 39 9.44 2.73 9.71
C ARG A 39 9.06 4.11 9.19
N ALA A 40 8.32 4.17 8.09
CA ALA A 40 7.87 5.40 7.46
C ALA A 40 7.07 6.29 8.42
N LYS A 41 6.20 5.70 9.27
CA LYS A 41 5.43 6.43 10.30
C LYS A 41 6.30 7.10 11.38
N LYS A 42 7.58 6.77 11.48
CA LYS A 42 8.53 7.38 12.44
C LYS A 42 9.40 8.45 11.80
N GLU A 43 9.42 8.53 10.46
CA GLU A 43 10.21 9.52 9.75
C GLU A 43 9.59 10.91 9.91
N LYS A 44 10.44 11.94 9.94
CA LYS A 44 10.03 13.34 10.04
C LYS A 44 10.35 14.08 8.75
N ASN A 45 9.59 15.13 8.47
CA ASN A 45 9.81 16.02 7.33
C ASN A 45 9.78 15.31 5.96
N ILE A 46 9.07 14.19 5.87
CA ILE A 46 8.87 13.43 4.64
C ILE A 46 7.43 12.89 4.60
N THR A 47 6.82 12.92 3.42
CA THR A 47 5.50 12.33 3.16
C THR A 47 5.61 11.43 1.93
N PHE A 48 5.16 10.18 2.06
CA PHE A 48 5.18 9.19 0.99
C PHE A 48 3.83 9.20 0.26
N ILE A 49 3.85 9.44 -1.06
CA ILE A 49 2.63 9.56 -1.88
C ILE A 49 2.69 8.72 -3.16
N GLY A 50 1.54 8.60 -3.82
CA GLY A 50 1.39 7.98 -5.13
C GLY A 50 1.63 6.47 -5.12
N ARG A 51 1.64 5.88 -6.33
CA ARG A 51 1.59 4.42 -6.52
C ARG A 51 2.75 3.67 -5.82
N LEU A 52 3.96 4.23 -5.89
CA LEU A 52 5.17 3.59 -5.36
C LEU A 52 5.39 3.93 -3.89
N GLY A 53 5.11 5.17 -3.46
CA GLY A 53 5.26 5.58 -2.07
C GLY A 53 4.24 4.95 -1.13
N THR A 54 3.06 4.58 -1.66
CA THR A 54 1.96 3.98 -0.87
C THR A 54 1.68 2.52 -1.19
N TYR A 55 2.43 1.91 -2.12
CA TYR A 55 2.23 0.54 -2.59
C TYR A 55 0.79 0.22 -3.04
N ARG A 56 0.15 1.16 -3.74
CA ARG A 56 -1.22 1.02 -4.27
C ARG A 56 -1.22 1.16 -5.79
N TYR A 57 -2.17 0.48 -6.43
CA TYR A 57 -2.47 0.73 -7.82
C TYR A 57 -3.37 1.97 -7.90
N LEU A 58 -2.95 2.99 -8.64
CA LEU A 58 -3.66 4.26 -8.79
C LEU A 58 -3.66 4.67 -10.26
N ASP A 59 -4.82 5.10 -10.75
CA ASP A 59 -4.95 5.74 -12.05
C ASP A 59 -4.50 7.22 -11.97
N MET A 60 -4.37 7.87 -13.13
CA MET A 60 -3.77 9.21 -13.23
C MET A 60 -4.60 10.29 -12.53
N ASP A 61 -5.91 10.26 -12.70
CA ASP A 61 -6.87 11.17 -12.08
C ASP A 61 -6.83 11.07 -10.54
N ILE A 62 -6.81 9.84 -10.00
CA ILE A 62 -6.66 9.58 -8.57
C ILE A 62 -5.31 10.11 -8.08
N THR A 63 -4.24 9.88 -8.84
CA THR A 63 -2.90 10.36 -8.48
C THR A 63 -2.85 11.88 -8.40
N ILE A 64 -3.47 12.59 -9.35
CA ILE A 64 -3.53 14.06 -9.33
C ILE A 64 -4.37 14.54 -8.14
N ALA A 65 -5.52 13.92 -7.88
CA ALA A 65 -6.39 14.28 -6.76
C ALA A 65 -5.67 14.11 -5.40
N GLU A 66 -5.00 12.97 -5.18
CA GLU A 66 -4.24 12.72 -3.94
C GLU A 66 -3.04 13.67 -3.78
N ALA A 67 -2.41 14.07 -4.89
CA ALA A 67 -1.31 15.03 -4.86
C ALA A 67 -1.78 16.43 -4.44
N LEU A 68 -2.90 16.91 -4.99
CA LEU A 68 -3.52 18.17 -4.61
C LEU A 68 -3.95 18.16 -3.13
N GLN A 69 -4.64 17.10 -2.70
CA GLN A 69 -5.01 16.92 -1.29
C GLN A 69 -3.77 16.93 -0.37
N THR A 70 -2.67 16.29 -0.79
CA THR A 70 -1.43 16.28 0.00
C THR A 70 -0.85 17.69 0.15
N ALA A 71 -0.86 18.50 -0.90
CA ALA A 71 -0.42 19.89 -0.85
C ALA A 71 -1.29 20.71 0.11
N ASP A 72 -2.62 20.53 0.07
CA ASP A 72 -3.55 21.22 0.99
C ASP A 72 -3.30 20.86 2.46
N VAL A 73 -3.05 19.57 2.75
CA VAL A 73 -2.70 19.11 4.11
C VAL A 73 -1.38 19.74 4.57
N TYR A 74 -0.38 19.82 3.68
CA TYR A 74 0.89 20.45 4.00
C TYR A 74 0.74 21.94 4.32
N LEU A 75 0.04 22.69 3.46
CA LEU A 75 -0.22 24.11 3.69
C LEU A 75 -1.00 24.35 4.99
N THR A 76 -1.98 23.49 5.28
CA THR A 76 -2.73 23.53 6.55
C THR A 76 -1.82 23.25 7.75
N SER A 77 -0.92 22.27 7.65
CA SER A 77 0.03 21.96 8.73
C SER A 77 0.98 23.13 9.03
N LEU A 78 1.39 23.89 8.00
CA LEU A 78 2.19 25.09 8.18
C LEU A 78 1.41 26.19 8.91
N HIS A 79 0.16 26.44 8.50
CA HIS A 79 -0.70 27.45 9.12
C HIS A 79 -1.04 27.10 10.58
N GLU A 80 -1.34 25.83 10.86
CA GLU A 80 -1.73 25.35 12.19
C GLU A 80 -0.52 24.96 13.08
N GLN A 81 0.71 25.08 12.56
CA GLN A 81 1.94 24.67 13.24
C GLN A 81 1.90 23.20 13.71
N LYS A 82 1.32 22.33 12.89
CA LYS A 82 1.24 20.88 13.14
C LYS A 82 2.33 20.14 12.36
N GLU A 83 2.75 18.98 12.86
CA GLU A 83 3.65 18.11 12.10
C GLU A 83 2.92 17.53 10.87
N MET A 84 3.57 17.61 9.71
CA MET A 84 3.07 16.97 8.48
C MET A 84 3.13 15.44 8.62
N PRO A 85 2.04 14.70 8.36
CA PRO A 85 2.04 13.25 8.47
C PRO A 85 2.87 12.58 7.37
N ALA A 86 3.44 11.41 7.69
CA ALA A 86 4.16 10.57 6.73
C ALA A 86 3.27 10.06 5.58
N PHE A 87 1.95 9.98 5.80
CA PHE A 87 0.95 9.59 4.79
C PHE A 87 -0.31 10.44 4.94
N THR A 88 -0.87 10.92 3.83
CA THR A 88 -2.10 11.73 3.76
C THR A 88 -3.33 10.90 3.38
N VAL A 89 -3.14 9.59 3.14
CA VAL A 89 -4.14 8.61 2.77
C VAL A 89 -3.97 7.35 3.61
N SER A 90 -5.02 6.53 3.70
CA SER A 90 -4.93 5.24 4.39
C SER A 90 -4.10 4.26 3.57
N VAL A 91 -3.04 3.73 4.21
CA VAL A 91 -2.09 2.75 3.68
C VAL A 91 -1.89 1.59 4.64
#